data_AF-A0A358GD77-F1
#
_entry.id   AF-A0A358GD77-F1
#
_cell.length_a   1.000
_cell.length_b   1.000
_cell.length_c   1.000
_cell.angle_alpha   90.00
_cell.angle_beta   90.00
_cell.angle_gamma   90.00
#
_symmetry.space_group_name_H-M   'P 1'
#
loop_
_entity.id
_entity.type
_entity.pdbx_description
1 polymer ?
#
loop_
_entity_poly.entity_id
_entity_poly.type
_entity_poly.pdbx_seq_one_letter_code
_entity_poly.pdbx_strand_id
1 'polypeptide(L)'
;MDELTLSEIKPKRRFNVIAAIALGISVVAVSASIYLFVQNTELSSKTDKLSEQIVSISIKNDELQKTADAQAVINDEQDTYRKLTYLTAMAHDIEDGIVTDDFVVNKVRFSWGDDGNLSDVVIDVENQPSLALSYKSKGAYELSDRELRAKSDAIIKAVSEYYTKSPNAPAWNDSTSVQLTVQNYNIGNSAGGSFKLVGETK
;
A
#
# COMPACT_ATOMS: atom_id res chain seq x y z
N MET A 1 18.11 80.40 -96.57
CA MET A 1 18.71 79.07 -96.74
C MET A 1 18.88 78.50 -95.35
N ASP A 2 17.99 77.54 -95.04
CA ASP A 2 18.28 76.22 -94.48
C ASP A 2 19.08 76.17 -93.16
N GLU A 3 18.77 75.35 -92.16
CA GLU A 3 17.66 74.48 -91.78
C GLU A 3 18.07 73.90 -90.41
N LEU A 4 17.12 73.31 -89.68
CA LEU A 4 17.32 72.20 -88.73
C LEU A 4 18.00 72.43 -87.36
N THR A 5 17.11 72.71 -86.40
CA THR A 5 16.93 71.99 -85.12
C THR A 5 17.94 70.90 -84.71
N LEU A 6 18.39 70.94 -83.45
CA LEU A 6 18.49 69.72 -82.64
C LEU A 6 17.99 70.00 -81.23
N SER A 7 16.86 69.39 -80.90
CA SER A 7 16.20 69.43 -79.61
C SER A 7 17.11 68.94 -78.49
N GLU A 8 17.17 69.71 -77.42
CA GLU A 8 17.74 69.34 -76.13
C GLU A 8 16.94 68.15 -75.54
N ILE A 9 17.39 66.92 -75.78
CA ILE A 9 16.79 65.75 -75.12
C ILE A 9 17.36 65.69 -73.70
N LYS A 10 16.72 66.38 -72.76
CA LYS A 10 16.90 66.08 -71.34
C LYS A 10 16.39 64.65 -71.08
N PRO A 11 17.23 63.71 -70.63
CA PRO A 11 16.77 62.37 -70.32
C PRO A 11 15.71 62.43 -69.22
N LYS A 12 14.50 62.01 -69.60
CA LYS A 12 13.26 62.05 -68.85
C LYS A 12 13.34 61.08 -67.66
N ARG A 13 13.17 61.60 -66.43
CA ARG A 13 12.83 61.07 -65.08
C ARG A 13 12.41 59.58 -64.84
N ARG A 14 12.61 58.61 -65.75
CA ARG A 14 12.18 57.22 -65.59
C ARG A 14 13.06 56.40 -64.64
N PHE A 15 14.36 56.69 -64.57
CA PHE A 15 15.26 56.08 -63.58
C PHE A 15 14.87 56.41 -62.13
N ASN A 16 14.38 57.63 -61.88
CA ASN A 16 13.98 58.06 -60.54
C ASN A 16 12.71 57.34 -60.04
N VAL A 17 11.79 56.95 -60.92
CA VAL A 17 10.56 56.24 -60.53
C VAL A 17 10.83 54.77 -60.22
N ILE A 18 11.65 54.10 -61.02
CA ILE A 18 12.03 52.70 -60.78
C ILE A 18 12.90 52.60 -59.51
N ALA A 19 13.83 53.53 -59.31
CA ALA A 19 14.63 53.60 -58.08
C ALA A 19 13.75 53.87 -56.84
N ALA A 20 12.73 54.74 -56.94
CA ALA A 20 11.79 54.99 -55.85
C ALA A 20 10.93 53.77 -55.50
N ILE A 21 10.45 53.02 -56.50
CA ILE A 21 9.70 51.78 -56.29
C ILE A 21 10.58 50.70 -55.66
N ALA A 22 11.82 50.54 -56.15
CA ALA A 22 12.79 49.60 -55.60
C ALA A 22 13.11 49.92 -54.13
N LEU A 23 13.36 51.20 -53.81
CA LEU A 23 13.55 51.66 -52.43
C LEU A 23 12.33 51.38 -51.55
N GLY A 24 11.12 51.61 -52.06
CA GLY A 24 9.88 51.29 -51.34
C GLY A 24 9.74 49.81 -51.01
N ILE A 25 10.00 48.93 -51.98
CA ILE A 25 9.96 47.46 -51.78
C ILE A 25 11.05 47.02 -50.80
N SER A 26 12.27 47.56 -50.90
CA SER A 26 13.37 47.24 -49.98
C SER A 26 13.06 47.64 -48.54
N VAL A 27 12.46 48.80 -48.31
CA VAL A 27 12.07 49.25 -46.96
C VAL A 27 11.00 48.34 -46.36
N VAL A 28 10.00 47.94 -47.15
CA VAL A 28 8.95 47.01 -46.69
C VAL A 28 9.55 45.64 -46.38
N ALA A 29 10.45 45.13 -47.23
CA ALA A 29 11.11 43.85 -47.02
C ALA A 29 11.95 43.86 -45.73
N VAL A 30 12.78 44.90 -45.52
CA VAL A 30 13.59 45.04 -44.30
C VAL A 30 12.72 45.16 -43.06
N SER A 31 11.63 45.94 -43.12
CA SER A 31 10.71 46.10 -41.99
C SER A 31 9.99 44.79 -41.65
N ALA A 32 9.56 44.02 -42.66
CA ALA A 32 8.97 42.70 -42.46
C ALA A 32 9.97 41.69 -41.89
N SER A 33 11.22 41.72 -42.34
CA SER A 33 12.28 40.88 -41.79
C SER A 33 12.61 41.20 -40.33
N ILE A 34 12.64 42.49 -39.96
CA ILE A 34 12.82 42.92 -38.57
C ILE A 34 11.65 42.43 -37.71
N TYR A 35 10.41 42.59 -38.18
CA TYR A 35 9.23 42.12 -37.46
C TYR A 35 9.25 40.59 -37.25
N LEU A 36 9.56 39.81 -38.30
CA LEU A 36 9.69 38.36 -38.20
C LEU A 36 10.82 37.94 -37.27
N PHE A 37 11.94 38.66 -37.27
CA PHE A 37 13.05 38.40 -36.35
C PHE A 37 12.63 38.62 -34.89
N VAL A 38 11.96 39.74 -34.58
CA VAL A 38 11.45 40.01 -33.22
C VAL A 38 10.45 38.93 -32.79
N GLN A 39 9.50 38.57 -33.64
CA GLN A 39 8.54 37.50 -33.36
C GLN A 39 9.23 36.14 -33.14
N ASN A 40 10.24 35.81 -33.94
CA ASN A 40 11.00 34.57 -33.80
C ASN A 40 11.79 34.52 -32.48
N THR A 41 12.38 35.65 -32.07
CA THR A 41 13.06 35.73 -30.76
C THR A 41 12.08 35.59 -29.59
N GLU A 42 10.88 36.16 -29.70
CA GLU A 42 9.82 36.01 -28.68
C GLU A 42 9.31 34.56 -28.62
N LEU A 43 9.10 33.92 -29.78
CA LEU A 43 8.68 32.52 -29.87
C LEU A 43 9.73 31.57 -29.30
N SER A 44 11.02 31.80 -29.60
CA SER A 44 12.12 31.03 -29.03
C SER A 44 12.12 31.14 -27.52
N SER A 45 12.04 32.37 -26.98
CA SER A 45 12.02 32.58 -25.53
C SER A 45 10.81 31.93 -24.85
N LYS A 46 9.62 31.96 -25.48
CA LYS A 46 8.44 31.25 -24.97
C LYS A 46 8.62 29.74 -25.00
N THR A 47 9.24 29.22 -26.06
CA THR A 47 9.54 27.78 -26.21
C THR A 47 10.51 27.31 -25.14
N ASP A 48 11.57 28.08 -24.87
CA ASP A 48 12.55 27.78 -23.83
C ASP A 48 11.89 27.78 -22.44
N LYS A 49 11.06 28.80 -22.13
CA LYS A 49 10.30 28.86 -20.87
C LYS A 49 9.32 27.70 -20.72
N LEU A 50 8.62 27.32 -21.78
CA LEU A 50 7.71 26.18 -21.78
C LEU A 50 8.48 24.87 -21.56
N SER A 51 9.64 24.72 -22.19
CA SER A 51 10.53 23.56 -22.00
C SER A 51 11.00 23.46 -20.55
N GLU A 52 11.46 24.55 -19.95
CA GLU A 52 11.86 24.61 -18.54
C GLU A 52 10.68 24.26 -17.60
N GLN A 53 9.48 24.79 -17.88
CA GLN A 53 8.28 24.47 -17.10
C GLN A 53 7.90 22.99 -17.21
N ILE A 54 7.98 22.38 -18.39
CA ILE A 54 7.72 20.95 -18.59
C ILE A 54 8.71 20.12 -17.76
N VAL A 55 10.00 20.44 -17.80
CA VAL A 55 11.02 19.74 -17.00
C VAL A 55 10.74 19.90 -15.50
N SER A 56 10.43 21.11 -15.05
CA SER A 56 10.11 21.37 -13.63
C SER A 56 8.86 20.61 -13.17
N ILE A 57 7.82 20.56 -14.01
CA ILE A 57 6.59 19.81 -13.73
C ILE A 57 6.90 18.31 -13.67
N SER A 58 7.70 17.78 -14.61
CA SER A 58 8.10 16.37 -14.61
C SER A 58 8.82 15.99 -13.31
N ILE A 59 9.78 16.81 -12.87
CA ILE A 59 10.51 16.58 -11.61
C ILE A 59 9.55 16.57 -10.41
N LYS A 60 8.66 17.56 -10.32
CA LYS A 60 7.67 17.62 -9.23
C LYS A 60 6.72 16.42 -9.24
N ASN A 61 6.36 15.93 -10.42
CA ASN A 61 5.49 14.78 -10.55
C ASN A 61 6.19 13.49 -10.09
N ASP A 62 7.47 13.32 -10.45
CA ASP A 62 8.30 12.20 -9.98
C ASP A 62 8.49 12.23 -8.44
N GLU A 63 8.68 13.42 -7.86
CA GLU A 63 8.76 13.59 -6.40
C GLU A 63 7.43 13.27 -5.69
N LEU A 64 6.30 13.71 -6.26
CA LEU A 64 4.97 13.39 -5.75
C LEU A 64 4.69 11.89 -5.83
N GLN A 65 5.06 11.24 -6.94
CA GLN A 65 4.90 9.80 -7.09
C GLN A 65 5.71 9.03 -6.04
N LYS A 66 6.98 9.40 -5.83
CA LYS A 66 7.82 8.80 -4.77
C LYS A 66 7.22 8.98 -3.38
N THR A 67 6.65 10.16 -3.11
CA THR A 67 5.99 10.44 -1.82
C THR A 67 4.73 9.61 -1.65
N ALA A 68 3.93 9.45 -2.71
CA ALA A 68 2.73 8.62 -2.70
C ALA A 68 3.07 7.13 -2.48
N ASP A 69 4.10 6.62 -3.15
CA ASP A 69 4.57 5.25 -3.00
C ASP A 69 5.08 5.00 -1.56
N ALA A 70 5.85 5.94 -1.00
CA ALA A 70 6.29 5.88 0.39
C ALA A 70 5.11 5.91 1.38
N GLN A 71 4.09 6.74 1.10
CA GLN A 71 2.89 6.81 1.93
C GLN A 71 2.07 5.52 1.89
N ALA A 72 2.00 4.86 0.73
CA ALA A 72 1.32 3.57 0.60
C ALA A 72 1.97 2.50 1.48
N VAL A 73 3.30 2.44 1.50
CA VAL A 73 4.06 1.53 2.38
C VAL A 73 3.79 1.85 3.86
N ILE A 74 3.83 3.13 4.25
CA ILE A 74 3.54 3.54 5.64
C ILE A 74 2.12 3.15 6.06
N ASN A 75 1.13 3.31 5.17
CA ASN A 75 -0.25 2.95 5.49
C ASN A 75 -0.42 1.43 5.71
N ASP A 76 0.26 0.61 4.92
CA ASP A 76 0.26 -0.85 5.05
C ASP A 76 0.93 -1.30 6.35
N GLU A 77 2.07 -0.70 6.69
CA GLU A 77 2.73 -0.92 7.98
C GLU A 77 1.82 -0.51 9.15
N GLN A 78 1.14 0.64 9.05
CA GLN A 78 0.20 1.09 10.09
C GLN A 78 -0.95 0.11 10.31
N ASP A 79 -1.53 -0.46 9.25
CA ASP A 79 -2.58 -1.47 9.38
C ASP A 79 -2.05 -2.73 10.09
N THR A 80 -0.85 -3.17 9.72
CA THR A 80 -0.15 -4.29 10.35
C THR A 80 0.07 -4.05 11.85
N TYR A 81 0.60 -2.88 12.23
CA TYR A 81 0.82 -2.55 13.65
C TYR A 81 -0.50 -2.44 14.44
N ARG A 82 -1.57 -1.93 13.82
CA ARG A 82 -2.89 -1.88 14.46
C ARG A 82 -3.40 -3.28 14.74
N LYS A 83 -3.37 -4.19 13.76
CA LYS A 83 -3.75 -5.60 13.93
C LYS A 83 -2.94 -6.28 15.03
N LEU A 84 -1.62 -6.13 15.00
CA LEU A 84 -0.72 -6.69 16.02
C LEU A 84 -1.05 -6.19 17.43
N THR A 85 -1.29 -4.88 17.56
CA THR A 85 -1.66 -4.26 18.85
C THR A 85 -2.97 -4.82 19.37
N TYR A 86 -3.98 -4.95 18.51
CA TYR A 86 -5.27 -5.53 18.90
C TYR A 86 -5.15 -7.00 19.31
N LEU A 87 -4.40 -7.82 18.56
CA LEU A 87 -4.18 -9.22 18.90
C LEU A 87 -3.43 -9.38 20.22
N THR A 88 -2.46 -8.51 20.48
CA THR A 88 -1.69 -8.51 21.73
C THR A 88 -2.57 -8.11 22.92
N ALA A 89 -3.41 -7.08 22.76
CA ALA A 89 -4.36 -6.68 23.79
C ALA A 89 -5.38 -7.79 24.08
N MET A 90 -5.95 -8.41 23.04
CA MET A 90 -6.87 -9.55 23.20
C MET A 90 -6.18 -10.75 23.84
N ALA A 91 -4.93 -11.05 23.47
CA ALA A 91 -4.18 -12.11 24.11
C ALA A 91 -4.06 -11.86 25.62
N HIS A 92 -3.72 -10.64 26.01
CA HIS A 92 -3.60 -10.27 27.42
C HIS A 92 -4.93 -10.34 28.18
N ASP A 93 -6.05 -9.97 27.55
CA ASP A 93 -7.37 -10.10 28.17
C ASP A 93 -7.81 -11.57 28.34
N ILE A 94 -7.37 -12.44 27.43
CA ILE A 94 -7.69 -13.87 27.46
C ILE A 94 -6.84 -14.60 28.50
N GLU A 95 -5.57 -14.22 28.61
CA GLU A 95 -4.63 -14.69 29.65
C GLU A 95 -5.23 -14.44 31.03
N ASP A 96 -5.34 -15.51 31.82
CA ASP A 96 -6.00 -15.58 33.14
C ASP A 96 -7.49 -15.18 33.18
N GLY A 97 -8.04 -14.59 32.11
CA GLY A 97 -9.42 -14.13 32.00
C GLY A 97 -10.40 -15.19 31.52
N ILE A 98 -9.95 -16.13 30.68
CA ILE A 98 -10.79 -17.22 30.16
C ILE A 98 -10.56 -18.50 30.97
N VAL A 99 -11.63 -18.95 31.63
CA VAL A 99 -11.63 -20.09 32.56
C VAL A 99 -12.80 -21.01 32.24
N THR A 100 -12.56 -22.31 32.29
CA THR A 100 -13.59 -23.37 32.37
C THR A 100 -13.41 -24.13 33.69
N ASP A 101 -14.31 -25.08 33.98
CA ASP A 101 -14.19 -25.94 35.17
C ASP A 101 -12.89 -26.79 35.19
N ASP A 102 -12.22 -26.90 34.05
CA ASP A 102 -11.10 -27.81 33.81
C ASP A 102 -9.78 -27.08 33.52
N PHE A 103 -9.85 -25.92 32.85
CA PHE A 103 -8.69 -25.18 32.39
C PHE A 103 -8.80 -23.69 32.67
N VAL A 104 -7.66 -23.04 32.90
CA VAL A 104 -7.49 -21.58 32.74
C VAL A 104 -6.49 -21.32 31.63
N VAL A 105 -6.73 -20.32 30.79
CA VAL A 105 -5.75 -19.93 29.79
C VAL A 105 -4.60 -19.19 30.47
N ASN A 106 -3.41 -19.76 30.42
CA ASN A 106 -2.19 -19.13 30.93
C ASN A 106 -1.51 -18.27 29.85
N LYS A 107 -1.55 -18.73 28.59
CA LYS A 107 -0.99 -17.99 27.47
C LYS A 107 -1.79 -18.21 26.22
N VAL A 108 -1.94 -17.16 25.39
CA VAL A 108 -2.45 -17.34 24.04
C VAL A 108 -1.59 -16.56 23.04
N ARG A 109 -1.38 -17.15 21.87
CA ARG A 109 -0.70 -16.50 20.75
C ARG A 109 -1.56 -16.60 19.50
N PHE A 110 -1.67 -15.48 18.80
CA PHE A 110 -2.40 -15.37 17.55
C PHE A 110 -1.42 -15.04 16.43
N SER A 111 -1.50 -15.77 15.34
CA SER A 111 -0.80 -15.50 14.09
C SER A 111 -1.82 -15.36 12.97
N TRP A 112 -1.62 -14.41 12.06
CA TRP A 112 -2.43 -14.28 10.85
C TRP A 112 -1.61 -14.63 9.62
N GLY A 113 -2.28 -15.08 8.56
CA GLY A 113 -1.68 -15.42 7.28
C GLY A 113 -1.60 -14.23 6.33
N ASP A 114 -0.96 -14.47 5.18
CA ASP A 114 -0.86 -13.48 4.09
C ASP A 114 -2.23 -13.12 3.49
N ASP A 115 -3.25 -13.96 3.70
CA ASP A 115 -4.64 -13.73 3.31
C ASP A 115 -5.39 -12.77 4.27
N GLY A 116 -4.72 -12.33 5.35
CA GLY A 116 -5.29 -11.46 6.37
C GLY A 116 -6.20 -12.16 7.38
N ASN A 117 -6.38 -13.47 7.28
CA ASN A 117 -7.17 -14.26 8.24
C ASN A 117 -6.30 -14.84 9.35
N LEU A 118 -6.92 -15.26 10.44
CA LEU A 118 -6.23 -15.94 11.53
C LEU A 118 -5.75 -17.32 11.06
N SER A 119 -4.45 -17.55 11.08
CA SER A 119 -3.83 -18.77 10.55
C SER A 119 -3.55 -19.79 11.66
N ASP A 120 -2.98 -19.34 12.77
CA ASP A 120 -2.54 -20.20 13.87
C ASP A 120 -2.86 -19.58 15.23
N VAL A 121 -3.40 -20.39 16.13
CA VAL A 121 -3.72 -20.02 17.51
C VAL A 121 -3.09 -21.04 18.44
N VAL A 122 -2.17 -20.60 19.29
CA VAL A 122 -1.60 -21.46 20.34
C VAL A 122 -2.19 -21.06 21.67
N ILE A 123 -2.90 -21.97 22.32
CA ILE A 123 -3.51 -21.78 23.63
C ILE A 123 -2.75 -22.67 24.62
N ASP A 124 -2.00 -22.06 25.53
CA ASP A 124 -1.42 -22.76 26.67
C ASP A 124 -2.34 -22.60 27.88
N VAL A 125 -2.72 -23.72 28.48
CA VAL A 125 -3.62 -23.78 29.62
C VAL A 125 -2.91 -24.29 30.86
N GLU A 126 -3.43 -23.89 32.01
CA GLU A 126 -3.17 -24.54 33.29
C GLU A 126 -4.39 -25.35 33.73
N ASN A 127 -4.12 -26.42 34.46
CA ASN A 127 -5.17 -27.27 35.01
C ASN A 127 -5.85 -26.59 36.19
N GLN A 128 -7.18 -26.58 36.19
CA GLN A 128 -7.96 -26.33 37.40
C GLN A 128 -7.73 -27.45 38.43
N PRO A 129 -7.95 -27.20 39.74
CA PRO A 129 -7.63 -28.16 40.80
C PRO A 129 -8.24 -29.56 40.62
N SER A 130 -9.45 -29.63 40.06
CA SER A 130 -10.16 -30.87 39.74
C SER A 130 -9.42 -31.72 38.70
N LEU A 131 -9.01 -31.11 37.59
CA LEU A 131 -8.33 -31.78 36.48
C LEU A 131 -6.85 -32.07 36.79
N ALA A 132 -6.22 -31.25 37.64
CA ALA A 132 -4.81 -31.40 38.02
C ALA A 132 -4.48 -32.79 38.60
N LEU A 133 -5.45 -33.42 39.29
CA LEU A 133 -5.28 -34.77 39.85
C LEU A 133 -5.16 -35.87 38.79
N SER A 134 -5.74 -35.64 37.61
CA SER A 134 -5.68 -36.58 36.48
C SER A 134 -4.47 -36.35 35.58
N TYR A 135 -3.71 -35.27 35.76
CA TYR A 135 -2.57 -34.94 34.90
C TYR A 135 -1.35 -35.83 35.18
N LYS A 136 -0.84 -36.50 34.14
CA LYS A 136 0.30 -37.43 34.22
C LYS A 136 1.61 -36.84 33.74
N SER A 137 1.70 -35.51 33.64
CA SER A 137 2.80 -34.75 33.03
C SER A 137 2.85 -34.86 31.50
N LYS A 138 3.61 -33.95 30.86
CA LYS A 138 3.90 -33.94 29.42
C LYS A 138 2.66 -33.96 28.52
N GLY A 139 1.60 -33.26 28.91
CA GLY A 139 0.35 -33.20 28.13
C GLY A 139 -0.55 -34.43 28.24
N ALA A 140 -0.18 -35.45 29.04
CA ALA A 140 -0.96 -36.67 29.21
C ALA A 140 -1.90 -36.60 30.42
N TYR A 141 -3.06 -37.25 30.32
CA TYR A 141 -4.07 -37.33 31.37
C TYR A 141 -4.56 -38.77 31.57
N GLU A 142 -4.90 -39.11 32.80
CA GLU A 142 -5.68 -40.32 33.15
C GLU A 142 -7.18 -40.03 32.98
N LEU A 143 -7.56 -39.78 31.73
CA LEU A 143 -8.93 -39.57 31.28
C LEU A 143 -9.14 -40.34 29.98
N SER A 144 -10.39 -40.60 29.61
CA SER A 144 -10.67 -41.10 28.28
C SER A 144 -10.42 -40.03 27.22
N ASP A 145 -10.04 -40.43 26.01
CA ASP A 145 -9.84 -39.51 24.86
C ASP A 145 -11.09 -38.66 24.58
N ARG A 146 -12.28 -39.23 24.81
CA ARG A 146 -13.55 -38.50 24.67
C ARG A 146 -13.68 -37.39 25.69
N GLU A 147 -13.36 -37.65 26.96
CA GLU A 147 -13.43 -36.65 28.03
C GLU A 147 -12.38 -35.56 27.81
N LEU A 148 -11.13 -35.91 27.54
CA LEU A 148 -10.07 -34.93 27.32
C LEU A 148 -10.38 -34.04 26.11
N ARG A 149 -10.91 -34.61 25.02
CA ARG A 149 -11.36 -33.83 23.86
C ARG A 149 -12.49 -32.87 24.23
N ALA A 150 -13.52 -33.33 24.92
CA ALA A 150 -14.64 -32.46 25.29
C ALA A 150 -14.21 -31.27 26.17
N LYS A 151 -13.27 -31.51 27.09
CA LYS A 151 -12.68 -30.45 27.94
C LYS A 151 -11.83 -29.48 27.12
N SER A 152 -11.05 -29.99 26.17
CA SER A 152 -10.25 -29.19 25.24
C SER A 152 -11.11 -28.33 24.33
N ASP A 153 -12.18 -28.89 23.75
CA ASP A 153 -13.12 -28.17 22.91
C ASP A 153 -13.83 -27.05 23.68
N ALA A 154 -14.16 -27.29 24.95
CA ALA A 154 -14.82 -26.29 25.80
C ALA A 154 -13.94 -25.04 25.99
N ILE A 155 -12.64 -25.20 26.28
CA ILE A 155 -11.73 -24.06 26.46
C ILE A 155 -11.44 -23.36 25.11
N ILE A 156 -11.24 -24.13 24.03
CA ILE A 156 -11.05 -23.57 22.68
C ILE A 156 -12.26 -22.72 22.27
N LYS A 157 -13.47 -23.23 22.53
CA LYS A 157 -14.72 -22.52 22.27
C LYS A 157 -14.83 -21.24 23.09
N ALA A 158 -14.49 -21.27 24.37
CA ALA A 158 -14.53 -20.07 25.21
C ALA A 158 -13.57 -18.97 24.69
N VAL A 159 -12.37 -19.37 24.25
CA VAL A 159 -11.40 -18.46 23.64
C VAL A 159 -11.93 -17.90 22.30
N SER A 160 -12.48 -18.74 21.43
CA SER A 160 -13.00 -18.28 20.13
C SER A 160 -14.23 -17.38 20.28
N GLU A 161 -15.12 -17.66 21.22
CA GLU A 161 -16.27 -16.80 21.54
C GLU A 161 -15.85 -15.43 22.09
N TYR A 162 -14.76 -15.35 22.86
CA TYR A 162 -14.20 -14.06 23.26
C TYR A 162 -13.60 -13.32 22.06
N TYR A 163 -12.75 -14.01 21.30
CA TYR A 163 -12.04 -13.46 20.16
C TYR A 163 -13.00 -12.86 19.10
N THR A 164 -14.05 -13.58 18.76
CA THR A 164 -15.03 -13.17 17.73
C THR A 164 -15.91 -11.98 18.12
N LYS A 165 -15.84 -11.49 19.36
CA LYS A 165 -16.53 -10.24 19.77
C LYS A 165 -15.87 -8.98 19.18
N SER A 166 -14.61 -9.08 18.76
CA SER A 166 -13.87 -7.94 18.19
C SER A 166 -14.11 -7.84 16.67
N PRO A 167 -14.75 -6.77 16.18
CA PRO A 167 -15.05 -6.62 14.76
C PRO A 167 -13.80 -6.33 13.90
N ASN A 168 -12.67 -5.98 14.52
CA ASN A 168 -11.44 -5.58 13.83
C ASN A 168 -10.37 -6.69 13.85
N ALA A 169 -10.67 -7.86 14.42
CA ALA A 169 -9.75 -8.98 14.47
C ALA A 169 -9.76 -9.76 13.14
N PRO A 170 -8.61 -10.34 12.71
CA PRO A 170 -8.58 -11.32 11.63
C PRO A 170 -9.64 -12.42 11.84
N ALA A 171 -10.31 -12.88 10.79
CA ALA A 171 -11.37 -13.87 10.96
C ALA A 171 -10.83 -15.19 11.52
N TRP A 172 -11.46 -15.71 12.59
CA TRP A 172 -11.29 -17.09 13.04
C TRP A 172 -12.28 -17.96 12.24
N ASN A 173 -11.76 -18.85 11.40
CA ASN A 173 -12.57 -19.68 10.51
C ASN A 173 -12.10 -21.14 10.54
N ASP A 174 -12.70 -22.02 9.73
CA ASP A 174 -12.38 -23.45 9.71
C ASP A 174 -10.94 -23.76 9.28
N SER A 175 -10.27 -22.81 8.62
CA SER A 175 -8.86 -22.93 8.20
C SER A 175 -7.89 -22.51 9.30
N THR A 176 -8.37 -21.87 10.38
CA THR A 176 -7.55 -21.50 11.53
C THR A 176 -7.10 -22.76 12.26
N SER A 177 -5.78 -22.96 12.37
CA SER A 177 -5.23 -24.04 13.19
C SER A 177 -5.22 -23.63 14.65
N VAL A 178 -5.64 -24.55 15.54
CA VAL A 178 -5.63 -24.32 16.98
C VAL A 178 -4.77 -25.38 17.64
N GLN A 179 -3.72 -24.99 18.33
CA GLN A 179 -2.88 -25.87 19.13
C GLN A 179 -3.19 -25.64 20.60
N LEU A 180 -3.55 -26.71 21.32
CA LEU A 180 -3.76 -26.66 22.76
C LEU A 180 -2.59 -27.33 23.48
N THR A 181 -1.99 -26.60 24.42
CA THR A 181 -0.86 -27.07 25.25
C THR A 181 -1.16 -26.91 26.72
N VAL A 182 -0.54 -27.73 27.57
CA VAL A 182 -0.48 -27.54 29.02
C VAL A 182 0.97 -27.51 29.45
N GLN A 183 1.39 -26.44 30.14
CA GLN A 183 2.79 -26.25 30.51
C GLN A 183 3.73 -26.37 29.29
N ASN A 184 3.30 -25.87 28.13
CA ASN A 184 3.98 -25.98 26.83
C ASN A 184 4.09 -27.40 26.25
N TYR A 185 3.39 -28.40 26.80
CA TYR A 185 3.28 -29.73 26.20
C TYR A 185 1.98 -29.89 25.43
N ASN A 186 2.07 -30.39 24.20
CA ASN A 186 0.90 -30.57 23.34
C ASN A 186 -0.10 -31.55 23.93
N ILE A 187 -1.36 -31.12 24.00
CA ILE A 187 -2.53 -31.99 24.25
C ILE A 187 -3.09 -32.46 22.91
N GLY A 188 -3.21 -31.53 21.95
CA GLY A 188 -3.78 -31.80 20.64
C GLY A 188 -3.82 -30.56 19.77
N ASN A 189 -4.38 -30.73 18.56
CA ASN A 189 -4.58 -29.65 17.63
C ASN A 189 -5.91 -29.79 16.88
N SER A 190 -6.42 -28.67 16.37
CA SER A 190 -7.50 -28.63 15.41
C SER A 190 -6.99 -28.11 14.07
N ALA A 191 -7.39 -28.79 13.00
CA ALA A 191 -7.29 -28.34 11.63
C ALA A 191 -8.62 -28.70 10.94
N GLY A 192 -9.35 -27.72 10.40
CA GLY A 192 -10.65 -27.98 9.77
C GLY A 192 -11.82 -28.15 10.75
N GLY A 193 -11.76 -27.52 11.93
CA GLY A 193 -12.90 -27.45 12.87
C GLY A 193 -13.11 -28.67 13.80
N SER A 194 -12.23 -29.67 13.77
CA SER A 194 -12.26 -30.80 14.70
C SER A 194 -10.95 -30.92 15.47
N PHE A 195 -11.01 -31.01 16.81
CA PHE A 195 -9.84 -31.17 17.66
C PHE A 195 -9.45 -32.66 17.77
N LYS A 196 -8.17 -32.93 17.56
CA LYS A 196 -7.56 -34.26 17.64
C LYS A 196 -6.47 -34.25 18.70
N LEU A 197 -6.43 -35.31 19.50
CA LEU A 197 -5.39 -35.49 20.50
C LEU A 197 -4.06 -35.91 19.82
N VAL A 198 -2.93 -35.64 20.48
CA VAL A 198 -1.60 -36.06 19.98
C VAL A 198 -1.52 -37.58 19.75
N GLY A 199 -2.27 -38.38 20.50
CA GLY A 199 -2.34 -39.84 20.32
C GLY A 199 -3.06 -40.30 19.05
N GLU A 200 -3.86 -39.43 18.44
CA GLU A 200 -4.75 -39.73 17.31
C GLU A 200 -4.25 -39.19 15.98
N THR A 201 -3.18 -38.40 16.01
CA THR A 201 -2.58 -37.72 14.84
C THR A 201 -1.50 -38.58 14.15
N LYS A 202 -1.51 -39.89 14.37
CA LYS A 202 -0.62 -40.87 13.72
C LYS A 202 -1.25 -41.53 12.50
#